data_AF-A0A198FNE6-F1
#
_entry.id   AF-A0A198FNE6-F1
#
_cell.length_a   1.000
_cell.length_b   1.000
_cell.length_c   1.000
_cell.angle_alpha   90.00
_cell.angle_beta   90.00
_cell.angle_gamma   90.00
#
_symmetry.space_group_name_H-M   'P 1'
#
loop_
_entity.id
_entity.type
_entity.pdbx_description
1 polymer ?
#
loop_
_entity_poly.entity_id
_entity_poly.type
_entity_poly.pdbx_seq_one_letter_code
_entity_poly.pdbx_strand_id
1 'polypeptide(L)'
;MNKFIDNWKNSGKTKQIIAIVSVSLTVAIGSCSYFYYSNYKEQEEIKLAKELKENQIKNAKKAITNYYEKAFEGASINQLVKVLGEINISRIPLLETGFNEDYYQCDINNCDFNYILRNNSIFNSQEKIFFGKHYKPIFSDRELSYSGVESELNNNTLSKFFQEDKEIKLVNCNDMLNYIYSYNSSKNSANDKITLTSLPENSVASQESSYPDYKHSYGFMVGTFTITQTDNPLMMKIFWQGKPFQNSFLITNLTKIKNTPKTVILEGKFICKK
;
A
#
# COMPACT_ATOMS: atom_id res chain seq x y z
N MET A 1 -49.77 33.93 -71.30
CA MET A 1 -49.03 33.49 -70.10
C MET A 1 -50.01 33.19 -68.96
N ASN A 2 -50.83 32.13 -69.09
CA ASN A 2 -51.60 31.56 -67.96
C ASN A 2 -52.17 30.14 -68.25
N LYS A 3 -51.65 29.43 -69.26
CA LYS A 3 -51.94 27.99 -69.48
C LYS A 3 -51.34 27.05 -68.43
N PHE A 4 -50.54 27.60 -67.50
CA PHE A 4 -50.07 26.89 -66.30
C PHE A 4 -51.02 26.99 -65.11
N ILE A 5 -51.98 27.92 -65.11
CA ILE A 5 -52.87 28.17 -63.96
C ILE A 5 -54.19 27.39 -64.08
N ASP A 6 -54.68 27.09 -65.28
CA ASP A 6 -55.98 26.43 -65.44
C ASP A 6 -55.97 24.90 -65.28
N ASN A 7 -54.78 24.27 -65.22
CA ASN A 7 -54.68 22.85 -64.87
C ASN A 7 -54.75 22.57 -63.36
N TRP A 8 -54.88 23.62 -62.54
CA TRP A 8 -55.02 23.52 -61.09
C TRP A 8 -56.47 23.30 -60.61
N LYS A 9 -57.46 23.44 -61.51
CA LYS A 9 -58.89 23.37 -61.18
C LYS A 9 -59.53 22.00 -61.43
N ASN A 10 -58.83 21.08 -62.09
CA ASN A 10 -59.21 19.66 -62.22
C ASN A 10 -58.29 18.71 -61.42
N SER A 11 -57.53 19.26 -60.46
CA SER A 11 -56.42 18.57 -59.80
C SER A 11 -56.72 18.12 -58.37
N GLY A 12 -57.99 17.91 -58.01
CA GLY A 12 -58.36 17.42 -56.67
C GLY A 12 -57.73 16.05 -56.37
N LYS A 13 -57.84 15.12 -57.34
CA LYS A 13 -57.24 13.78 -57.26
C LYS A 13 -55.70 13.82 -57.29
N THR A 14 -55.10 14.65 -58.14
CA THR A 14 -53.63 14.77 -58.24
C THR A 14 -53.01 15.42 -57.00
N LYS A 15 -53.65 16.45 -56.42
CA LYS A 15 -53.22 17.03 -55.14
C LYS A 15 -53.40 16.07 -53.96
N GLN A 16 -54.49 15.29 -53.94
CA GLN A 16 -54.67 14.22 -52.95
C GLN A 16 -53.59 13.14 -53.06
N ILE A 17 -53.26 12.68 -54.27
CA ILE A 17 -52.21 11.68 -54.48
C ILE A 17 -50.85 12.20 -54.02
N ILE A 18 -50.50 13.45 -54.37
CA ILE A 18 -49.24 14.07 -53.94
C ILE A 18 -49.19 14.21 -52.41
N ALA A 19 -50.30 14.61 -51.77
CA ALA A 19 -50.38 14.72 -50.31
C ALA A 19 -50.28 13.34 -49.62
N ILE A 20 -50.93 12.30 -50.16
CA ILE A 20 -50.83 10.94 -49.62
C ILE A 20 -49.40 10.42 -49.75
N VAL A 21 -48.77 10.62 -50.91
CA VAL A 21 -47.38 10.20 -51.14
C VAL A 21 -46.42 10.96 -50.22
N SER A 22 -46.60 12.28 -50.04
CA SER A 22 -45.73 13.06 -49.15
C SER A 22 -45.88 12.63 -47.69
N VAL A 23 -47.11 12.39 -47.21
CA VAL A 23 -47.38 11.88 -45.86
C VAL A 23 -46.80 10.48 -45.67
N SER A 24 -46.93 9.62 -46.67
CA SER A 24 -46.35 8.27 -46.64
C SER A 24 -44.83 8.32 -46.55
N LEU A 25 -44.20 9.26 -47.27
CA LEU A 25 -42.75 9.44 -47.26
C LEU A 25 -42.25 9.97 -45.91
N THR A 26 -42.93 10.95 -45.31
CA THR A 26 -42.56 11.45 -43.97
C THR A 26 -42.75 10.41 -42.89
N VAL A 27 -43.80 9.59 -42.95
CA VAL A 27 -43.98 8.46 -42.03
C VAL A 27 -42.86 7.43 -42.21
N ALA A 28 -42.52 7.08 -43.45
CA ALA A 28 -41.43 6.12 -43.71
C ALA A 28 -40.06 6.63 -43.21
N ILE A 29 -39.74 7.90 -43.45
CA ILE A 29 -38.49 8.52 -42.96
C ILE A 29 -38.47 8.58 -41.43
N GLY A 30 -39.59 8.96 -40.80
CA GLY A 30 -39.72 9.00 -39.34
C GLY A 30 -39.50 7.62 -38.71
N SER A 31 -40.12 6.58 -39.27
CA SER A 31 -39.97 5.19 -38.80
C SER A 31 -38.53 4.67 -38.97
N CYS A 32 -37.90 4.93 -40.12
CA CYS A 32 -36.51 4.51 -40.35
C CYS A 32 -35.53 5.23 -39.42
N SER A 33 -35.75 6.53 -39.20
CA SER A 33 -34.91 7.35 -38.30
C SER A 33 -35.03 6.88 -36.86
N TYR A 34 -36.27 6.58 -36.40
CA TYR A 34 -36.52 6.03 -35.08
C TYR A 34 -35.87 4.65 -34.89
N PHE A 35 -36.01 3.74 -35.87
CA PHE A 35 -35.44 2.41 -35.82
C PHE A 35 -33.90 2.44 -35.81
N TYR A 36 -33.28 3.30 -36.64
CA TYR A 36 -31.84 3.49 -36.66
C TYR A 36 -31.32 4.05 -35.33
N TYR A 37 -31.96 5.09 -34.79
CA TYR A 37 -31.57 5.69 -33.51
C TYR A 37 -31.75 4.72 -32.34
N SER A 38 -32.83 3.94 -32.33
CA SER A 38 -33.09 2.92 -31.29
C SER A 38 -32.01 1.83 -31.28
N ASN A 39 -31.67 1.26 -32.44
CA ASN A 39 -30.62 0.24 -32.54
C ASN A 39 -29.22 0.80 -32.23
N TYR A 40 -28.94 2.04 -32.64
CA TYR A 40 -27.67 2.69 -32.34
C TYR A 40 -27.50 2.89 -30.82
N LYS A 41 -28.55 3.37 -30.14
CA LYS A 41 -28.55 3.55 -28.70
C LYS A 41 -28.38 2.22 -27.94
N GLU A 42 -29.04 1.16 -28.40
CA GLU A 42 -28.89 -0.18 -27.82
C GLU A 42 -27.45 -0.70 -27.94
N GLN A 43 -26.80 -0.52 -29.10
CA GLN A 43 -25.40 -0.90 -29.28
C GLN A 43 -24.44 -0.07 -28.42
N GLU A 44 -24.72 1.22 -28.23
CA GLU A 44 -23.94 2.10 -27.35
C GLU A 44 -24.08 1.69 -25.88
N GLU A 45 -25.30 1.36 -25.42
CA GLU A 45 -25.55 0.84 -24.08
C GLU A 45 -24.85 -0.50 -23.84
N ILE A 46 -24.84 -1.41 -24.82
CA ILE A 46 -24.11 -2.69 -24.73
C ILE A 46 -22.60 -2.47 -24.67
N LYS A 47 -22.04 -1.58 -25.51
CA LYS A 47 -20.62 -1.22 -25.48
C LYS A 47 -20.23 -0.62 -24.14
N LEU A 48 -21.00 0.35 -23.66
CA LEU A 48 -20.77 1.00 -22.39
C LEU A 48 -20.89 0.01 -21.23
N ALA A 49 -21.89 -0.89 -21.24
CA ALA A 49 -22.01 -1.95 -20.25
C ALA A 49 -20.83 -2.93 -20.27
N LYS A 50 -20.28 -3.24 -21.46
CA LYS A 50 -19.09 -4.08 -21.62
C LYS A 50 -17.84 -3.38 -21.07
N GLU A 51 -17.62 -2.13 -21.43
CA GLU A 51 -16.50 -1.32 -20.91
C GLU A 51 -16.57 -1.16 -19.39
N LEU A 52 -17.76 -0.92 -18.83
CA LEU A 52 -17.97 -0.86 -17.39
C LEU A 52 -17.58 -2.18 -16.71
N LYS A 53 -18.01 -3.32 -17.26
CA LYS A 53 -17.64 -4.65 -16.74
C LYS A 53 -16.13 -4.88 -16.83
N GLU A 54 -15.50 -4.56 -17.95
CA GLU A 54 -14.04 -4.69 -18.12
C GLU A 54 -13.27 -3.82 -17.12
N ASN A 55 -13.72 -2.58 -16.91
CA ASN A 55 -13.16 -1.67 -15.92
C ASN A 55 -13.35 -2.19 -14.49
N GLN A 56 -14.52 -2.75 -14.15
CA GLN A 56 -14.77 -3.38 -12.85
C GLN A 56 -13.80 -4.55 -12.61
N ILE A 57 -13.61 -5.42 -13.60
CA ILE A 57 -12.66 -6.54 -13.52
C ILE A 57 -11.23 -6.02 -13.30
N LYS A 58 -10.82 -5.04 -14.10
CA LYS A 58 -9.47 -4.43 -14.00
C LYS A 58 -9.25 -3.80 -12.63
N ASN A 59 -10.23 -3.07 -12.12
CA ASN A 59 -10.17 -2.43 -10.81
C ASN A 59 -10.11 -3.46 -9.67
N ALA A 60 -10.88 -4.56 -9.77
CA ALA A 60 -10.84 -5.64 -8.79
C ALA A 60 -9.45 -6.32 -8.76
N LYS A 61 -8.89 -6.68 -9.93
CA LYS A 61 -7.55 -7.26 -10.03
C LYS A 61 -6.46 -6.31 -9.51
N LYS A 62 -6.59 -5.02 -9.81
CA LYS A 62 -5.70 -3.98 -9.29
C LYS A 62 -5.82 -3.87 -7.77
N ALA A 63 -7.02 -3.94 -7.20
CA ALA A 63 -7.21 -3.91 -5.76
C ALA A 63 -6.53 -5.10 -5.06
N ILE A 64 -6.61 -6.30 -5.63
CA ILE A 64 -5.89 -7.50 -5.13
C ILE A 64 -4.38 -7.25 -5.16
N THR A 65 -3.84 -6.77 -6.29
CA THR A 65 -2.40 -6.47 -6.43
C THR A 65 -1.93 -5.43 -5.43
N ASN A 66 -2.63 -4.30 -5.35
CA ASN A 66 -2.28 -3.21 -4.42
C ASN A 66 -2.35 -3.65 -2.96
N TYR A 67 -3.28 -4.55 -2.61
CA TYR A 67 -3.35 -5.12 -1.27
C TYR A 67 -2.07 -5.89 -0.95
N TYR A 68 -1.60 -6.75 -1.85
CA TYR A 68 -0.38 -7.53 -1.63
C TYR A 68 0.91 -6.72 -1.71
N GLU A 69 0.98 -5.72 -2.60
CA GLU A 69 2.08 -4.74 -2.61
C GLU A 69 2.25 -4.12 -1.22
N LYS A 70 1.16 -3.62 -0.63
CA LYS A 70 1.15 -3.05 0.72
C LYS A 70 1.37 -4.08 1.83
N ALA A 71 0.88 -5.30 1.65
CA ALA A 71 1.06 -6.38 2.62
C ALA A 71 2.55 -6.74 2.74
N PHE A 72 3.29 -6.71 1.63
CA PHE A 72 4.70 -7.05 1.56
C PHE A 72 5.66 -5.87 1.77
N GLU A 73 5.17 -4.67 2.07
CA GLU A 73 5.99 -3.55 2.52
C GLU A 73 6.58 -3.79 3.91
N GLY A 74 7.86 -3.46 4.06
CA GLY A 74 8.58 -3.52 5.33
C GLY A 74 9.91 -4.25 5.22
N ALA A 75 10.66 -4.24 6.32
CA ALA A 75 11.98 -4.84 6.42
C ALA A 75 11.88 -6.28 6.90
N SER A 76 12.67 -7.17 6.32
CA SER A 76 12.94 -8.47 6.96
C SER A 76 13.66 -8.26 8.30
N ILE A 77 13.59 -9.27 9.20
CA ILE A 77 14.33 -9.23 10.47
C ILE A 77 15.84 -8.99 10.28
N ASN A 78 16.44 -9.61 9.26
CA ASN A 78 17.86 -9.39 8.96
C ASN A 78 18.15 -7.94 8.54
N GLN A 79 17.24 -7.34 7.76
CA GLN A 79 17.37 -5.94 7.37
C GLN A 79 17.19 -5.01 8.56
N LEU A 80 16.21 -5.27 9.44
CA LEU A 80 16.05 -4.55 10.71
C LEU A 80 17.34 -4.53 11.53
N VAL A 81 18.00 -5.68 11.70
CA VAL A 81 19.26 -5.76 12.47
C VAL A 81 20.36 -4.91 11.84
N LYS A 82 20.42 -4.82 10.50
CA LYS A 82 21.36 -3.92 9.80
C LYS A 82 21.03 -2.46 10.07
N VAL A 83 19.76 -2.07 9.94
CA VAL A 83 19.31 -0.69 10.21
C VAL A 83 19.63 -0.28 11.64
N LEU A 84 19.34 -1.12 12.63
CA LEU A 84 19.73 -0.88 14.03
C LEU A 84 21.25 -0.78 14.21
N GLY A 85 22.03 -1.57 13.47
CA GLY A 85 23.48 -1.47 13.44
C GLY A 85 23.95 -0.11 12.94
N GLU A 86 23.39 0.37 11.83
CA GLU A 86 23.70 1.69 11.26
C GLU A 86 23.26 2.83 12.18
N ILE A 87 22.12 2.72 12.87
CA ILE A 87 21.69 3.70 13.87
C ILE A 87 22.73 3.76 15.00
N ASN A 88 23.22 2.61 15.45
CA ASN A 88 24.23 2.53 16.51
C ASN A 88 25.59 3.08 16.09
N ILE A 89 26.02 2.87 14.85
CA ILE A 89 27.30 3.41 14.37
C ILE A 89 27.17 4.93 14.16
N SER A 90 26.10 5.36 13.49
CA SER A 90 25.88 6.77 13.14
C SER A 90 25.61 7.69 14.33
N ARG A 91 25.27 7.17 15.51
CA ARG A 91 25.12 7.97 16.74
C ARG A 91 26.45 8.28 17.42
N ILE A 92 27.48 7.44 17.26
CA ILE A 92 28.75 7.56 18.02
C ILE A 92 29.38 8.95 17.87
N PRO A 93 29.59 9.50 16.65
CA PRO A 93 30.25 10.81 16.51
C PRO A 93 29.52 11.94 17.22
N LEU A 94 28.19 11.90 17.25
CA LEU A 94 27.35 12.89 17.92
C LEU A 94 27.43 12.77 19.45
N LEU A 95 27.46 11.53 19.96
CA LEU A 95 27.63 11.25 21.38
C LEU A 95 29.00 11.72 21.90
N GLU A 96 30.06 11.54 21.11
CA GLU A 96 31.43 11.97 21.44
C GLU A 96 31.58 13.50 21.46
N THR A 97 30.78 14.23 20.67
CA THR A 97 30.76 15.71 20.71
C THR A 97 29.76 16.30 21.70
N GLY A 98 29.35 15.52 22.69
CA GLY A 98 28.56 16.02 23.81
C GLY A 98 27.06 16.13 23.55
N PHE A 99 26.53 15.46 22.52
CA PHE A 99 25.09 15.29 22.37
C PHE A 99 24.60 13.99 23.01
N ASN A 100 23.31 13.92 23.33
CA ASN A 100 22.59 12.70 23.65
C ASN A 100 21.46 12.53 22.65
N GLU A 101 21.25 11.31 22.16
CA GLU A 101 20.08 10.99 21.36
C GLU A 101 18.82 11.08 22.23
N ASP A 102 17.90 11.96 21.86
CA ASP A 102 16.61 12.13 22.54
C ASP A 102 15.62 11.10 22.02
N TYR A 103 15.44 11.07 20.71
CA TYR A 103 14.57 10.10 20.03
C TYR A 103 15.06 9.81 18.61
N TYR A 104 14.54 8.72 18.06
CA TYR A 104 14.50 8.51 16.62
C TYR A 104 13.21 7.80 16.25
N GLN A 105 12.73 8.06 15.03
CA GLN A 105 11.58 7.40 14.47
C GLN A 105 11.88 7.06 13.02
N CYS A 106 11.74 5.80 12.65
CA CYS A 106 11.88 5.34 11.28
C CYS A 106 10.59 4.69 10.82
N ASP A 107 10.15 5.04 9.61
CA ASP A 107 9.19 4.30 8.82
C ASP A 107 9.90 3.52 7.69
N ILE A 108 9.14 2.89 6.80
CA ILE A 108 9.66 2.09 5.69
C ILE A 108 10.58 2.86 4.72
N ASN A 109 10.46 4.20 4.67
CA ASN A 109 11.17 5.05 3.72
C ASN A 109 12.23 5.92 4.41
N ASN A 110 11.88 6.52 5.55
CA ASN A 110 12.65 7.58 6.17
C ASN A 110 12.80 7.38 7.67
N CYS A 111 13.85 7.97 8.21
CA CYS A 111 14.15 8.11 9.63
C CYS A 111 14.31 9.59 9.95
N ASP A 112 13.80 9.96 11.12
CA ASP A 112 14.06 11.21 11.79
C ASP A 112 14.83 10.95 13.08
N PHE A 113 15.89 11.73 13.32
CA PHE A 113 16.73 11.63 14.51
C PHE A 113 16.82 12.98 15.20
N ASN A 114 16.81 12.98 16.52
CA ASN A 114 17.02 14.19 17.31
C ASN A 114 18.03 13.95 18.43
N TYR A 115 18.89 14.94 18.62
CA TYR A 115 19.97 14.93 19.59
C TYR A 115 19.96 16.23 20.38
N ILE A 116 20.10 16.13 21.70
CA ILE A 116 20.13 17.26 22.63
C ILE A 116 21.53 17.44 23.20
N LEU A 117 22.04 18.67 23.21
CA LEU A 117 23.32 19.03 23.77
C LEU A 117 23.33 18.83 25.29
N ARG A 118 24.31 18.07 25.78
CA ARG A 118 24.54 17.87 27.22
C ARG A 118 24.89 19.19 27.90
N ASN A 119 24.52 19.31 29.16
CA ASN A 119 24.92 20.47 29.97
C ASN A 119 26.45 20.59 29.99
N ASN A 120 26.95 21.82 29.89
CA ASN A 120 28.38 22.17 29.87
C ASN A 120 29.18 21.56 28.69
N SER A 121 28.50 21.08 27.63
CA SER A 121 29.17 20.69 26.37
C SER A 121 29.24 21.87 25.41
N ILE A 122 30.27 21.88 24.57
CA ILE A 122 30.43 22.87 23.51
C ILE A 122 29.55 22.45 22.34
N PHE A 123 28.72 23.37 21.84
CA PHE A 123 27.92 23.13 20.66
C PHE A 123 28.83 22.89 19.45
N ASN A 124 28.65 21.75 18.78
CA ASN A 124 29.33 21.42 17.53
C ASN A 124 28.36 20.76 16.55
N SER A 125 28.17 21.37 15.39
CA SER A 125 27.31 20.83 14.34
C SER A 125 28.09 19.82 13.51
N GLN A 126 27.56 18.62 13.36
CA GLN A 126 28.16 17.56 12.53
C GLN A 126 27.13 17.01 11.55
N GLU A 127 27.60 16.48 10.43
CA GLU A 127 26.74 15.69 9.54
C GLU A 127 26.51 14.31 10.13
N LYS A 128 25.31 13.75 9.93
CA LYS A 128 25.04 12.34 10.23
C LYS A 128 25.37 11.51 9.00
N ILE A 129 26.23 10.50 9.16
CA ILE A 129 26.50 9.51 8.12
C ILE A 129 25.62 8.30 8.39
N PHE A 130 24.77 7.93 7.44
CA PHE A 130 23.85 6.78 7.56
C PHE A 130 23.82 6.01 6.25
N PHE A 131 24.15 4.71 6.27
CA PHE A 131 24.36 3.91 5.06
C PHE A 131 25.31 4.57 4.04
N GLY A 132 26.37 5.23 4.53
CA GLY A 132 27.35 5.94 3.70
C GLY A 132 26.87 7.25 3.08
N LYS A 133 25.63 7.69 3.34
CA LYS A 133 25.09 8.98 2.89
C LYS A 133 25.22 10.03 3.98
N HIS A 134 25.46 11.27 3.57
CA HIS A 134 25.66 12.42 4.45
C HIS A 134 24.37 13.23 4.59
N TYR A 135 23.95 13.49 5.83
CA TYR A 135 22.75 14.25 6.15
C TYR A 135 23.12 15.46 6.99
N LYS A 136 22.72 16.64 6.50
CA LYS A 136 22.97 17.90 7.19
C LYS A 136 21.97 18.08 8.34
N PRO A 137 22.41 18.58 9.51
CA PRO A 137 21.51 18.83 10.62
C PRO A 137 20.68 20.10 10.41
N ILE A 138 19.47 20.06 10.93
CA ILE A 138 18.67 21.23 11.30
C ILE A 138 19.01 21.52 12.77
N PHE A 139 19.57 22.69 13.06
CA PHE A 139 20.08 23.01 14.39
C PHE A 139 19.29 24.10 15.10
N SER A 140 19.24 24.01 16.43
CA SER A 140 18.83 25.08 17.34
C SER A 140 19.94 25.33 18.37
N ASP A 141 19.68 26.18 19.36
CA ASP A 141 20.61 26.50 20.44
C ASP A 141 21.09 25.27 21.23
N ARG A 142 20.26 24.22 21.31
CA ARG A 142 20.54 23.00 22.08
C ARG A 142 20.26 21.70 21.36
N GLU A 143 19.82 21.72 20.10
CA GLU A 143 19.40 20.51 19.40
C GLU A 143 20.02 20.38 18.00
N LEU A 144 20.24 19.13 17.59
CA LEU A 144 20.50 18.73 16.21
C LEU A 144 19.43 17.73 15.78
N SER A 145 18.71 18.05 14.72
CA SER A 145 17.71 17.17 14.11
C SER A 145 18.12 16.79 12.70
N TYR A 146 17.87 15.54 12.32
CA TYR A 146 18.10 15.04 10.96
C TYR A 146 16.79 14.43 10.50
N SER A 147 16.19 15.00 9.46
CA SER A 147 14.93 14.53 8.91
C SER A 147 15.08 13.99 7.49
N GLY A 148 14.19 13.06 7.12
CA GLY A 148 14.21 12.46 5.78
C GLY A 148 15.49 11.64 5.51
N VAL A 149 16.06 11.02 6.55
CA VAL A 149 17.20 10.12 6.41
C VAL A 149 16.69 8.79 5.85
N GLU A 150 17.18 8.30 4.71
CA GLU A 150 16.65 7.06 4.13
C GLU A 150 16.83 5.86 5.10
N SER A 151 15.72 5.19 5.44
CA SER A 151 15.70 4.22 6.54
C SER A 151 16.20 2.84 6.16
N GLU A 152 16.17 2.50 4.87
CA GLU A 152 16.44 1.16 4.36
C GLU A 152 15.55 0.07 4.98
N LEU A 153 14.35 0.44 5.49
CA LEU A 153 13.35 -0.47 6.06
C LEU A 153 12.34 -1.02 5.03
N ASN A 154 12.67 -1.01 3.75
CA ASN A 154 11.81 -1.44 2.64
C ASN A 154 12.28 -2.74 1.96
N ASN A 155 13.28 -3.44 2.52
CA ASN A 155 13.90 -4.61 1.87
C ASN A 155 13.54 -5.93 2.56
N ASN A 156 12.85 -6.81 1.83
CA ASN A 156 12.52 -8.16 2.25
C ASN A 156 12.36 -9.12 1.07
N THR A 157 12.34 -10.43 1.34
CA THR A 157 12.24 -11.48 0.31
C THR A 157 10.83 -11.61 -0.27
N LEU A 158 9.78 -11.36 0.52
CA LEU A 158 8.38 -11.48 0.06
C LEU A 158 8.06 -10.46 -1.02
N SER A 159 8.48 -9.20 -0.83
CA SER A 159 8.33 -8.13 -1.82
C SER A 159 9.07 -8.47 -3.12
N LYS A 160 10.29 -9.02 -3.03
CA LYS A 160 11.06 -9.47 -4.21
C LYS A 160 10.35 -10.60 -4.95
N PHE A 161 9.90 -11.63 -4.23
CA PHE A 161 9.17 -12.74 -4.85
C PHE A 161 7.87 -12.28 -5.49
N PHE A 162 7.17 -11.32 -4.87
CA PHE A 162 5.97 -10.73 -5.45
C PHE A 162 6.27 -9.97 -6.74
N GLN A 163 7.32 -9.13 -6.77
CA GLN A 163 7.73 -8.39 -7.97
C GLN A 163 8.21 -9.30 -9.11
N GLU A 164 8.81 -10.43 -8.76
CA GLU A 164 9.32 -11.42 -9.72
C GLU A 164 8.29 -12.50 -10.10
N ASP A 165 7.03 -12.38 -9.67
CA ASP A 165 5.96 -13.37 -9.88
C ASP A 165 6.36 -14.80 -9.43
N LYS A 166 7.16 -14.89 -8.37
CA LYS A 166 7.60 -16.17 -7.78
C LYS A 166 6.60 -16.69 -6.76
N GLU A 167 6.59 -18.00 -6.58
CA GLU A 167 5.75 -18.65 -5.58
C GLU A 167 6.13 -18.19 -4.16
N ILE A 168 5.14 -17.66 -3.43
CA ILE A 168 5.28 -17.26 -2.04
C ILE A 168 4.66 -18.34 -1.15
N LYS A 169 5.48 -18.96 -0.30
CA LYS A 169 5.04 -19.97 0.67
C LYS A 169 5.02 -19.36 2.07
N LEU A 170 3.84 -19.31 2.67
CA LEU A 170 3.63 -18.82 4.03
C LEU A 170 3.01 -19.91 4.90
N VAL A 171 3.26 -19.79 6.20
CA VAL A 171 2.66 -20.64 7.24
C VAL A 171 1.16 -20.37 7.38
N ASN A 172 0.38 -21.36 7.83
CA ASN A 172 -1.02 -21.16 8.15
C ASN A 172 -1.21 -20.18 9.31
N CYS A 173 -2.29 -19.40 9.28
CA CYS A 173 -2.57 -18.43 10.33
C CYS A 173 -2.79 -19.08 11.70
N ASN A 174 -3.37 -20.28 11.75
CA ASN A 174 -3.52 -21.03 12.99
C ASN A 174 -2.16 -21.36 13.63
N ASP A 175 -1.20 -21.84 12.84
CA ASP A 175 0.15 -22.19 13.34
C ASP A 175 0.92 -20.95 13.79
N MET A 176 0.79 -19.84 13.04
CA MET A 176 1.37 -18.55 13.40
C MET A 176 0.80 -18.01 14.73
N LEU A 177 -0.53 -17.99 14.87
CA LEU A 177 -1.18 -17.50 16.09
C LEU A 177 -0.88 -18.41 17.28
N ASN A 178 -0.92 -19.73 17.10
CA ASN A 178 -0.53 -20.68 18.14
C ASN A 178 0.90 -20.43 18.59
N TYR A 179 1.83 -20.22 17.66
CA TYR A 179 3.20 -19.86 17.99
C TYR A 179 3.28 -18.57 18.82
N ILE A 180 2.63 -17.48 18.37
CA ILE A 180 2.69 -16.18 19.07
C ILE A 180 2.09 -16.30 20.47
N TYR A 181 0.91 -16.93 20.62
CA TYR A 181 0.26 -17.10 21.92
C TYR A 181 1.05 -18.02 22.85
N SER A 182 1.56 -19.16 22.37
CA SER A 182 2.40 -20.05 23.16
C SER A 182 3.74 -19.41 23.53
N TYR A 183 4.35 -18.64 22.64
CA TYR A 183 5.54 -17.88 22.94
C TYR A 183 5.25 -16.87 24.05
N ASN A 184 4.20 -16.07 23.91
CA ASN A 184 3.82 -15.04 24.89
C ASN A 184 3.45 -15.62 26.26
N SER A 185 2.82 -16.79 26.33
CA SER A 185 2.49 -17.46 27.59
C SER A 185 3.73 -17.95 28.34
N SER A 186 4.83 -18.22 27.63
CA SER A 186 6.13 -18.57 28.22
C SER A 186 6.93 -17.38 28.74
N LYS A 187 6.47 -16.13 28.52
CA LYS A 187 7.19 -14.90 28.89
C LYS A 187 6.58 -14.21 30.09
N ASN A 188 7.43 -13.93 31.07
CA ASN A 188 7.06 -13.20 32.29
C ASN A 188 7.12 -11.68 32.11
N SER A 189 8.06 -11.19 31.29
CA SER A 189 8.22 -9.76 31.00
C SER A 189 7.36 -9.33 29.83
N ALA A 190 6.71 -8.17 29.93
CA ALA A 190 5.97 -7.55 28.82
C ALA A 190 6.88 -7.19 27.65
N ASN A 191 8.14 -6.82 27.91
CA ASN A 191 9.11 -6.44 26.88
C ASN A 191 9.52 -7.64 25.99
N ASP A 192 9.36 -8.87 26.48
CA ASP A 192 9.75 -10.06 25.72
C ASP A 192 8.59 -10.66 24.90
N LYS A 193 7.42 -10.01 24.91
CA LYS A 193 6.21 -10.47 24.23
C LYS A 193 6.04 -9.83 22.85
N ILE A 194 5.38 -10.56 21.96
CA ILE A 194 4.91 -10.10 20.65
C ILE A 194 3.43 -9.73 20.83
N THR A 195 3.13 -8.45 20.98
CA THR A 195 1.76 -7.99 21.23
C THR A 195 1.03 -7.82 19.90
N LEU A 196 -0.05 -8.56 19.70
CA LEU A 196 -0.90 -8.40 18.51
C LEU A 196 -1.72 -7.11 18.62
N THR A 197 -1.60 -6.24 17.64
CA THR A 197 -2.41 -5.01 17.52
C THR A 197 -3.62 -5.24 16.62
N SER A 198 -3.55 -6.20 15.68
CA SER A 198 -4.69 -6.69 14.93
C SER A 198 -4.54 -8.17 14.59
N LEU A 199 -5.67 -8.88 14.53
CA LEU A 199 -5.69 -10.25 14.05
C LEU A 199 -5.51 -10.31 12.52
N PRO A 200 -5.12 -11.47 11.96
CA PRO A 200 -4.97 -11.63 10.52
C PRO A 200 -6.29 -11.48 9.79
N GLU A 201 -6.33 -10.55 8.84
CA GLU A 201 -7.51 -10.31 7.99
C GLU A 201 -7.11 -10.20 6.51
N ASN A 202 -8.04 -10.52 5.63
CA ASN A 202 -7.91 -10.37 4.18
C ASN A 202 -9.07 -9.51 3.66
N SER A 203 -8.79 -8.23 3.40
CA SER A 203 -9.79 -7.27 2.92
C SER A 203 -10.17 -7.47 1.45
N VAL A 204 -9.42 -8.28 0.69
CA VAL A 204 -9.66 -8.57 -0.73
C VAL A 204 -10.21 -9.98 -0.98
N ALA A 205 -10.60 -10.71 0.08
CA ALA A 205 -11.03 -12.10 -0.02
C ALA A 205 -12.21 -12.33 -0.98
N SER A 206 -13.16 -11.39 -1.04
CA SER A 206 -14.31 -11.49 -1.95
C SER A 206 -13.92 -11.26 -3.41
N GLN A 207 -13.00 -10.32 -3.65
CA GLN A 207 -12.41 -10.09 -4.98
C GLN A 207 -11.59 -11.29 -5.42
N GLU A 208 -10.75 -11.87 -4.56
CA GLU A 208 -9.99 -13.08 -4.88
C GLU A 208 -10.90 -14.26 -5.22
N SER A 209 -11.99 -14.44 -4.46
CA SER A 209 -12.98 -15.49 -4.73
C SER A 209 -13.68 -15.31 -6.08
N SER A 210 -13.75 -14.07 -6.58
CA SER A 210 -14.33 -13.76 -7.89
C SER A 210 -13.32 -13.96 -9.03
N TYR A 211 -12.02 -14.02 -8.74
CA TYR A 211 -10.94 -14.19 -9.71
C TYR A 211 -9.88 -15.19 -9.20
N PRO A 212 -10.24 -16.49 -9.03
CA PRO A 212 -9.34 -17.49 -8.46
C PRO A 212 -8.10 -17.75 -9.33
N ASP A 213 -8.22 -17.62 -10.65
CA ASP A 213 -7.11 -17.84 -11.59
C ASP A 213 -6.19 -16.61 -11.74
N TYR A 214 -6.49 -15.51 -11.03
CA TYR A 214 -5.62 -14.34 -11.07
C TYR A 214 -4.33 -14.62 -10.29
N LYS A 215 -3.16 -14.35 -10.89
CA LYS A 215 -1.85 -14.72 -10.33
C LYS A 215 -1.58 -14.23 -8.90
N HIS A 216 -2.19 -13.12 -8.49
CA HIS A 216 -2.02 -12.55 -7.15
C HIS A 216 -3.13 -12.96 -6.18
N SER A 217 -4.03 -13.88 -6.54
CA SER A 217 -5.06 -14.41 -5.65
C SER A 217 -4.44 -15.46 -4.70
N TYR A 218 -3.68 -14.98 -3.71
CA TYR A 218 -2.93 -15.85 -2.78
C TYR A 218 -3.77 -16.36 -1.61
N GLY A 219 -4.83 -15.63 -1.22
CA GLY A 219 -5.58 -15.92 0.00
C GLY A 219 -4.78 -15.73 1.29
N PHE A 220 -3.77 -14.85 1.30
CA PHE A 220 -3.05 -14.53 2.53
C PHE A 220 -3.80 -13.52 3.38
N MET A 221 -3.52 -13.54 4.67
CA MET A 221 -4.05 -12.63 5.68
C MET A 221 -2.90 -11.87 6.32
N VAL A 222 -3.18 -10.63 6.72
CA VAL A 222 -2.21 -9.73 7.34
C VAL A 222 -2.68 -9.39 8.74
N GLY A 223 -1.86 -9.71 9.74
CA GLY A 223 -2.02 -9.22 11.11
C GLY A 223 -0.94 -8.19 11.43
N THR A 224 -1.16 -7.40 12.48
CA THR A 224 -0.18 -6.39 12.93
C THR A 224 0.27 -6.68 14.35
N PHE A 225 1.50 -6.31 14.66
CA PHE A 225 2.09 -6.55 15.97
C PHE A 225 3.00 -5.42 16.40
N THR A 226 3.26 -5.36 17.70
CA THR A 226 4.26 -4.51 18.32
C THR A 226 5.15 -5.31 19.28
N ILE A 227 6.41 -4.90 19.40
CA ILE A 227 7.40 -5.44 20.32
C ILE A 227 8.13 -4.27 20.97
N THR A 228 8.37 -4.34 22.28
CA THR A 228 9.22 -3.38 22.99
C THR A 228 10.51 -4.06 23.41
N GLN A 229 11.63 -3.71 22.80
CA GLN A 229 12.91 -4.38 23.06
C GLN A 229 14.01 -3.39 23.37
N THR A 230 15.17 -3.92 23.77
CA THR A 230 16.34 -3.07 24.03
C THR A 230 16.79 -2.41 22.73
N ASP A 231 17.14 -1.13 22.78
CA ASP A 231 17.78 -0.36 21.68
C ASP A 231 19.23 -0.84 21.47
N ASN A 232 19.36 -2.09 21.02
CA ASN A 232 20.62 -2.78 20.80
C ASN A 232 20.47 -3.85 19.69
N PRO A 233 21.26 -3.78 18.60
CA PRO A 233 21.15 -4.69 17.46
C PRO A 233 21.50 -6.13 17.81
N LEU A 234 22.44 -6.36 18.75
CA LEU A 234 22.79 -7.72 19.19
C LEU A 234 21.63 -8.34 19.97
N MET A 235 21.02 -7.60 20.90
CA MET A 235 19.85 -8.08 21.64
C MET A 235 18.67 -8.34 20.70
N MET A 236 18.46 -7.47 19.70
CA MET A 236 17.44 -7.68 18.67
C MET A 236 17.68 -8.96 17.87
N LYS A 237 18.92 -9.18 17.43
CA LYS A 237 19.31 -10.39 16.71
C LYS A 237 19.05 -11.64 17.55
N ILE A 238 19.46 -11.63 18.82
CA ILE A 238 19.27 -12.75 19.76
C ILE A 238 17.77 -13.00 19.99
N PHE A 239 16.96 -11.95 20.13
CA PHE A 239 15.51 -12.07 20.31
C PHE A 239 14.88 -12.89 19.18
N TRP A 240 15.22 -12.58 17.92
CA TRP A 240 14.67 -13.27 16.76
C TRP A 240 15.34 -14.60 16.44
N GLN A 241 16.57 -14.81 16.88
CA GLN A 241 17.33 -16.02 16.60
C GLN A 241 16.58 -17.28 17.06
N GLY A 242 16.45 -18.26 16.16
CA GLY A 242 15.78 -19.54 16.44
C GLY A 242 14.25 -19.46 16.51
N LYS A 243 13.62 -18.29 16.36
CA LYS A 243 12.16 -18.19 16.23
C LYS A 243 11.70 -18.79 14.88
N PRO A 244 10.62 -19.59 14.84
CA PRO A 244 10.03 -20.03 13.58
C PRO A 244 9.39 -18.86 12.81
N PHE A 245 9.14 -19.08 11.53
CA PHE A 245 8.36 -18.18 10.66
C PHE A 245 8.88 -16.73 10.54
N GLN A 246 10.17 -16.47 10.82
CA GLN A 246 10.75 -15.12 10.73
C GLN A 246 10.49 -14.42 9.39
N ASN A 247 10.46 -15.18 8.29
CA ASN A 247 10.20 -14.64 6.95
C ASN A 247 8.78 -14.11 6.77
N SER A 248 7.83 -14.49 7.63
CA SER A 248 6.47 -13.97 7.65
C SER A 248 6.34 -12.64 8.40
N PHE A 249 7.34 -12.25 9.20
CA PHE A 249 7.35 -10.99 9.93
C PHE A 249 8.07 -9.90 9.14
N LEU A 250 7.39 -8.77 8.96
CA LEU A 250 7.93 -7.57 8.31
C LEU A 250 7.83 -6.39 9.26
N ILE A 251 8.92 -5.62 9.37
CA ILE A 251 9.00 -4.47 10.26
C ILE A 251 8.69 -3.21 9.46
N THR A 252 7.76 -2.41 9.94
CA THR A 252 7.31 -1.21 9.23
C THR A 252 7.75 0.07 9.92
N ASN A 253 7.79 0.07 11.26
CA ASN A 253 8.27 1.22 12.03
C ASN A 253 9.23 0.80 13.14
N LEU A 254 10.12 1.72 13.48
CA LEU A 254 11.07 1.61 14.57
C LEU A 254 11.14 2.94 15.31
N THR A 255 10.74 2.97 16.58
CA THR A 255 10.61 4.21 17.35
C THR A 255 11.28 4.09 18.70
N LYS A 256 12.21 5.00 18.98
CA LYS A 256 12.75 5.22 20.33
C LYS A 256 12.10 6.47 20.92
N ILE A 257 11.33 6.30 21.98
CA ILE A 257 10.60 7.41 22.60
C ILE A 257 11.56 8.24 23.48
N LYS A 258 11.37 9.57 23.46
CA LYS A 258 12.00 10.51 24.39
C LYS A 258 11.96 9.99 25.83
N ASN A 259 13.04 10.19 26.59
CA ASN A 259 13.15 9.77 27.99
C ASN A 259 13.07 8.25 28.26
N THR A 260 13.12 7.39 27.23
CA THR A 260 13.27 5.93 27.40
C THR A 260 14.64 5.47 26.87
N PRO A 261 15.73 5.67 27.64
CA PRO A 261 17.08 5.70 27.10
C PRO A 261 17.59 4.39 26.51
N LYS A 262 16.90 3.26 26.76
CA LYS A 262 17.36 1.91 26.39
C LYS A 262 16.34 1.05 25.67
N THR A 263 15.17 1.57 25.32
CA THR A 263 14.11 0.78 24.69
C THR A 263 13.70 1.36 23.35
N VAL A 264 13.38 0.45 22.43
CA VAL A 264 12.83 0.76 21.12
C VAL A 264 11.55 -0.04 20.93
N ILE A 265 10.54 0.61 20.37
CA ILE A 265 9.28 0.01 19.98
C ILE A 265 9.38 -0.32 18.49
N LEU A 266 9.08 -1.57 18.17
CA LEU A 266 8.99 -2.06 16.82
C LEU A 266 7.54 -2.29 16.49
N GLU A 267 7.13 -1.82 15.32
CA GLU A 267 5.82 -2.14 14.77
C GLU A 267 6.02 -2.88 13.46
N GLY A 268 5.15 -3.84 13.21
CA GLY A 268 5.25 -4.64 12.01
C GLY A 268 3.97 -5.34 11.66
N LYS A 269 4.06 -6.07 10.56
CA LYS A 269 3.03 -6.92 10.01
C LYS A 269 3.54 -8.36 10.04
N PHE A 270 2.63 -9.30 10.24
CA PHE A 270 2.92 -10.69 9.96
C PHE A 270 1.90 -11.23 8.96
N ILE A 271 2.37 -12.09 8.06
CA ILE A 271 1.59 -12.59 6.93
C ILE A 271 1.52 -14.10 7.00
N CYS A 272 0.31 -14.62 6.88
CA CYS A 272 0.02 -16.04 6.96
C CYS A 272 -1.03 -16.43 5.93
N LYS A 273 -1.09 -17.73 5.62
CA LYS A 273 -2.10 -18.30 4.75
C LYS A 273 -3.35 -18.64 5.54
N LYS A 274 -4.52 -18.34 4.99
CA LYS A 274 -5.81 -18.74 5.57
C LYS A 274 -5.88 -20.25 5.81
#